data_AF-G9WL67-F1
#
_entry.id   AF-G9WL67-F1
#
_cell.length_a   1.000
_cell.length_b   1.000
_cell.length_c   1.000
_cell.angle_alpha   90.00
_cell.angle_beta   90.00
_cell.angle_gamma   90.00
#
_symmetry.space_group_name_H-M   'P 1'
#
loop_
_entity.id
_entity.type
_entity.pdbx_description
1 polymer ?
#
loop_
_entity_poly.entity_id
_entity_poly.type
_entity_poly.pdbx_seq_one_letter_code
_entity_poly.pdbx_strand_id
1 'polypeptide(L)'
;MEQEISTIKAEFITKLEIEGINFQGYGIIPKAVMLDPDLTLEAKAIYAYFCSYAGAGNSSFPGRDKILDDLNVSTGAYYRHLKLLRDFEYLKIIQNRKGAYFKNTYILPQRLERYEIIKPIANTSIYVEKNFVQHEKYSMKAFGYGMIPKAVMKDPRLTLKAKGIYAYFCSYAGAGDFISKYRDQMLRHLGIGKDSYYKHLDLLKEYRYIQSELYKKEGNFYAKTCFILCEFPKSNVNKPFSPCINFPDTANNLENEQDVFPNSSSAKFQSPEYEDTGIEDTEILDNKSNSFKSNSFKSNCSVSLKTEKMGSTSHFENTQTDGRNNLQKDKLQNIDWKSEIIKNNGIPYFFATQPDLLQTVIKNFLNYEQRIELLKDPIEKDCLSLITNMIVNLCLADEFRPVKVRRINYAKFIDALNRTYDKTFQSLQLEDVAENVLKRVCKKIENDEIKSPTLYIASSLYDELLSDNFRLHANLRKDFGI
;
A
#
# COMPACT_ATOMS: atom_id res chain seq x y z
N MET A 1 24.05 -0.75 32.42
CA MET A 1 24.21 -0.99 30.97
C MET A 1 23.64 -2.33 30.51
N GLU A 2 24.23 -3.49 30.83
CA GLU A 2 23.73 -4.80 30.33
C GLU A 2 22.28 -5.12 30.77
N GLN A 3 21.96 -4.85 32.03
CA GLN A 3 20.62 -5.07 32.58
C GLN A 3 19.57 -4.14 31.93
N GLU A 4 19.91 -2.88 31.67
CA GLU A 4 19.05 -1.92 30.99
C GLU A 4 18.81 -2.29 29.52
N ILE A 5 19.85 -2.74 28.80
CA ILE A 5 19.72 -3.23 27.42
C ILE A 5 18.81 -4.46 27.36
N SER A 6 18.93 -5.37 28.33
CA SER A 6 18.05 -6.53 28.45
C SER A 6 16.60 -6.11 28.69
N THR A 7 16.35 -5.13 29.55
CA THR A 7 15.00 -4.61 29.82
C THR A 7 14.39 -3.94 28.59
N ILE A 8 15.15 -3.10 27.87
CA ILE A 8 14.68 -2.44 26.64
C ILE A 8 14.35 -3.48 25.56
N LYS A 9 15.19 -4.50 25.40
CA LYS A 9 14.91 -5.61 24.48
C LYS A 9 13.64 -6.35 24.87
N ALA A 10 13.46 -6.67 26.15
CA ALA A 10 12.23 -7.32 26.62
C ALA A 10 10.98 -6.47 26.34
N GLU A 11 11.03 -5.16 26.61
CA GLU A 11 9.91 -4.24 26.33
C GLU A 11 9.58 -4.18 24.84
N PHE A 12 10.59 -4.12 23.97
CA PHE A 12 10.40 -4.15 22.53
C PHE A 12 9.67 -5.42 22.07
N ILE A 13 10.08 -6.58 22.58
CA ILE A 13 9.51 -7.88 22.23
C ILE A 13 8.06 -7.97 22.71
N THR A 14 7.79 -7.53 23.93
CA THR A 14 6.44 -7.47 24.48
C THR A 14 5.53 -6.59 23.63
N LYS A 15 5.99 -5.41 23.21
CA LYS A 15 5.21 -4.54 22.31
C LYS A 15 4.96 -5.19 20.95
N LEU A 16 5.97 -5.84 20.38
CA LEU A 16 5.81 -6.58 19.13
C LEU A 16 4.76 -7.70 19.23
N GLU A 17 4.72 -8.41 20.35
CA GLU A 17 3.78 -9.51 20.61
C GLU A 17 2.34 -9.02 20.85
N ILE A 18 2.17 -7.86 21.50
CA ILE A 18 0.86 -7.33 21.91
C ILE A 18 0.27 -6.38 20.85
N GLU A 19 1.07 -5.42 20.38
CA GLU A 19 0.64 -4.36 19.44
C GLU A 19 0.82 -4.78 17.97
N GLY A 20 1.56 -5.86 17.71
CA GLY A 20 1.78 -6.43 16.38
C GLY A 20 2.93 -5.80 15.60
N ILE A 21 3.24 -6.35 14.42
CA ILE A 21 4.42 -5.99 13.59
C ILE A 21 4.51 -4.50 13.23
N ASN A 22 3.38 -3.80 13.17
CA ASN A 22 3.31 -2.41 12.71
C ASN A 22 3.43 -1.37 13.84
N PHE A 23 3.69 -1.77 15.09
CA PHE A 23 3.70 -0.86 16.24
C PHE A 23 4.72 0.30 16.14
N GLN A 24 5.80 0.13 15.37
CA GLN A 24 6.79 1.19 15.07
C GLN A 24 6.59 1.87 13.70
N GLY A 25 5.46 1.61 13.06
CA GLY A 25 5.14 1.99 11.70
C GLY A 25 5.72 1.04 10.66
N TYR A 26 5.38 1.32 9.40
CA TYR A 26 5.79 0.55 8.23
C TYR A 26 6.12 1.47 7.08
N GLY A 27 6.82 0.94 6.08
CA GLY A 27 7.05 1.60 4.81
C GLY A 27 6.62 0.77 3.61
N ILE A 28 6.95 1.24 2.41
CA ILE A 28 6.60 0.58 1.16
C ILE A 28 7.84 -0.09 0.55
N ILE A 29 7.77 -1.41 0.32
CA ILE A 29 8.81 -2.18 -0.35
C ILE A 29 8.41 -2.53 -1.79
N PRO A 30 9.09 -1.98 -2.83
CA PRO A 30 8.82 -2.32 -4.22
C PRO A 30 9.32 -3.72 -4.59
N LYS A 31 8.51 -4.45 -5.36
CA LYS A 31 8.87 -5.78 -5.86
C LYS A 31 10.08 -5.74 -6.78
N ALA A 32 10.22 -4.69 -7.62
CA ALA A 32 11.34 -4.57 -8.57
C ALA A 32 12.72 -4.80 -7.92
N VAL A 33 12.96 -4.19 -6.75
CA VAL A 33 14.22 -4.33 -6.00
C VAL A 33 14.41 -5.74 -5.45
N MET A 34 13.32 -6.38 -5.04
CA MET A 34 13.34 -7.75 -4.49
C MET A 34 13.52 -8.81 -5.57
N LEU A 35 13.23 -8.49 -6.84
CA LEU A 35 13.43 -9.41 -7.97
C LEU A 35 14.78 -9.27 -8.63
N ASP A 36 15.45 -8.13 -8.49
CA ASP A 36 16.72 -7.85 -9.15
C ASP A 36 17.81 -8.86 -8.73
N PRO A 37 18.28 -9.75 -9.63
CA PRO A 37 19.31 -10.74 -9.29
C PRO A 37 20.70 -10.12 -9.05
N ASP A 38 20.95 -8.89 -9.52
CA ASP A 38 22.25 -8.24 -9.36
C ASP A 38 22.43 -7.68 -7.94
N LEU A 39 21.34 -7.55 -7.19
CA LEU A 39 21.39 -7.21 -5.77
C LEU A 39 21.54 -8.45 -4.89
N THR A 40 22.55 -8.44 -4.03
CA THR A 40 22.69 -9.42 -2.94
C THR A 40 21.50 -9.36 -1.96
N LEU A 41 21.21 -10.47 -1.27
CA LEU A 41 20.15 -10.54 -0.26
C LEU A 41 20.34 -9.49 0.86
N GLU A 42 21.58 -9.28 1.30
CA GLU A 42 21.94 -8.31 2.32
C GLU A 42 21.70 -6.87 1.86
N ALA A 43 22.03 -6.55 0.60
CA ALA A 43 21.68 -5.25 0.02
C ALA A 43 20.17 -5.03 -0.04
N LYS A 44 19.40 -6.07 -0.42
CA LYS A 44 17.93 -6.01 -0.38
C LYS A 44 17.40 -5.77 1.04
N ALA A 45 18.00 -6.39 2.05
CA ALA A 45 17.64 -6.19 3.44
C ALA A 45 17.94 -4.75 3.92
N ILE A 46 19.11 -4.21 3.58
CA ILE A 46 19.48 -2.82 3.88
C ILE A 46 18.53 -1.83 3.17
N TYR A 47 18.19 -2.09 1.91
CA TYR A 47 17.21 -1.29 1.20
C TYR A 47 15.83 -1.33 1.89
N ALA A 48 15.38 -2.52 2.31
CA ALA A 48 14.13 -2.69 3.04
C ALA A 48 14.11 -1.96 4.39
N TYR A 49 15.26 -1.88 5.07
CA TYR A 49 15.43 -1.07 6.27
C TYR A 49 15.13 0.41 5.98
N PHE A 50 15.74 1.00 4.94
CA PHE A 50 15.45 2.38 4.54
C PHE A 50 13.98 2.58 4.15
N CYS A 51 13.38 1.64 3.42
CA CYS A 51 11.94 1.66 3.12
C CYS A 51 11.11 1.75 4.40
N SER A 52 11.41 0.94 5.41
CA SER A 52 10.66 0.92 6.68
C SER A 52 10.73 2.24 7.46
N TYR A 53 11.82 3.00 7.30
CA TYR A 53 11.98 4.34 7.87
C TYR A 53 11.35 5.45 7.03
N ALA A 54 11.27 5.28 5.71
CA ALA A 54 10.70 6.28 4.80
C ALA A 54 9.17 6.39 4.88
N GLY A 55 8.50 5.38 5.43
CA GLY A 55 7.04 5.37 5.54
C GLY A 55 6.37 5.37 4.16
N ALA A 56 5.39 6.27 3.98
CA ALA A 56 4.76 6.51 2.68
C ALA A 56 5.64 7.37 1.74
N GLY A 57 6.67 8.02 2.27
CA GLY A 57 7.59 8.88 1.53
C GLY A 57 8.67 8.09 0.77
N ASN A 58 9.73 8.81 0.40
CA ASN A 58 10.87 8.28 -0.34
C ASN A 58 12.21 8.69 0.28
N SER A 59 12.22 9.24 1.48
CA SER A 59 13.45 9.63 2.17
C SER A 59 13.46 9.09 3.60
N SER A 60 14.65 8.74 4.08
CA SER A 60 14.88 8.27 5.44
C SER A 60 16.17 8.88 5.99
N PHE A 61 16.26 9.00 7.30
CA PHE A 61 17.38 9.65 7.98
C PHE A 61 17.89 8.90 9.23
N PRO A 62 17.98 7.55 9.21
CA PRO A 62 18.60 6.81 10.31
C PRO A 62 20.11 7.13 10.36
N GLY A 63 20.65 7.28 11.57
CA GLY A 63 22.11 7.42 11.78
C GLY A 63 22.84 6.11 11.46
N ARG A 64 24.11 6.20 11.06
CA ARG A 64 24.93 5.03 10.66
C ARG A 64 24.94 3.95 11.74
N ASP A 65 25.33 4.31 12.96
CA ASP A 65 25.53 3.32 14.03
C ASP A 65 24.21 2.63 14.39
N LYS A 66 23.09 3.38 14.35
CA LYS A 66 21.76 2.80 14.49
C LYS A 66 21.42 1.78 13.39
N ILE A 67 21.85 2.01 12.14
CA ILE A 67 21.65 1.04 11.05
C ILE A 67 22.47 -0.22 11.34
N LEU A 68 23.73 -0.06 11.73
CA LEU A 68 24.63 -1.19 12.02
C LEU A 68 24.09 -2.04 13.17
N ASP A 69 23.61 -1.39 14.23
CA ASP A 69 23.02 -2.03 15.40
C ASP A 69 21.69 -2.73 15.07
N ASP A 70 20.73 -2.00 14.48
CA ASP A 70 19.40 -2.54 14.17
C ASP A 70 19.51 -3.72 13.18
N LEU A 71 20.45 -3.69 12.24
CA LEU A 71 20.65 -4.74 11.24
C LEU A 71 21.65 -5.83 11.64
N ASN A 72 22.43 -5.60 12.71
CA ASN A 72 23.53 -6.45 13.15
C ASN A 72 24.50 -6.78 11.98
N VAL A 73 25.03 -5.74 11.34
CA VAL A 73 25.91 -5.83 10.18
C VAL A 73 27.23 -5.10 10.45
N SER A 74 28.35 -5.67 9.99
CA SER A 74 29.64 -5.01 10.13
C SER A 74 29.72 -3.76 9.24
N THR A 75 30.49 -2.77 9.68
CA THR A 75 30.70 -1.52 8.95
C THR A 75 31.15 -1.76 7.51
N GLY A 76 32.13 -2.64 7.30
CA GLY A 76 32.64 -2.97 5.97
C GLY A 76 31.59 -3.63 5.07
N ALA A 77 30.82 -4.59 5.59
CA ALA A 77 29.75 -5.24 4.85
C ALA A 77 28.63 -4.24 4.50
N TYR A 78 28.25 -3.39 5.46
CA TYR A 78 27.27 -2.33 5.24
C TYR A 78 27.67 -1.42 4.07
N TYR A 79 28.88 -0.84 4.09
CA TYR A 79 29.30 0.06 3.01
C TYR A 79 29.44 -0.63 1.66
N ARG A 80 29.84 -1.92 1.62
CA ARG A 80 29.88 -2.71 0.38
C ARG A 80 28.49 -2.82 -0.25
N HIS A 81 27.49 -3.19 0.53
CA HIS A 81 26.11 -3.32 0.04
C HIS A 81 25.45 -1.96 -0.21
N LEU A 82 25.80 -0.93 0.58
CA LEU A 82 25.33 0.44 0.37
C LEU A 82 25.87 1.03 -0.95
N LYS A 83 27.14 0.75 -1.26
CA LYS A 83 27.74 1.10 -2.55
C LYS A 83 27.00 0.39 -3.68
N LEU A 84 26.73 -0.90 -3.56
CA LEU A 84 25.95 -1.65 -4.55
C LEU A 84 24.58 -0.98 -4.83
N LEU A 85 23.83 -0.62 -3.79
CA LEU A 85 22.54 0.06 -3.96
C LEU A 85 22.66 1.42 -4.65
N ARG A 86 23.77 2.13 -4.47
CA ARG A 86 24.06 3.42 -5.10
C ARG A 86 24.45 3.25 -6.56
N ASP A 87 25.34 2.31 -6.84
CA ASP A 87 25.85 2.02 -8.18
C ASP A 87 24.72 1.52 -9.12
N PHE A 88 23.72 0.85 -8.56
CA PHE A 88 22.48 0.44 -9.24
C PHE A 88 21.33 1.46 -9.11
N GLU A 89 21.59 2.66 -8.62
CA GLU A 89 20.64 3.79 -8.52
C GLU A 89 19.39 3.55 -7.64
N TYR A 90 19.36 2.48 -6.85
CA TYR A 90 18.31 2.22 -5.88
C TYR A 90 18.37 3.14 -4.66
N LEU A 91 19.50 3.83 -4.45
CA LEU A 91 19.73 4.69 -3.31
C LEU A 91 20.55 5.92 -3.69
N LYS A 92 20.04 7.11 -3.38
CA LYS A 92 20.79 8.38 -3.41
C LYS A 92 21.05 8.83 -1.97
N ILE A 93 22.26 9.29 -1.67
CA ILE A 93 22.63 9.76 -0.33
C ILE A 93 22.98 11.23 -0.42
N ILE A 94 22.28 12.06 0.35
CA ILE A 94 22.59 13.48 0.51
C ILE A 94 23.14 13.69 1.90
N GLN A 95 24.35 14.22 1.99
CA GLN A 95 24.93 14.64 3.26
C GLN A 95 24.52 16.08 3.54
N ASN A 96 23.88 16.30 4.68
CA ASN A 96 23.56 17.64 5.16
C ASN A 96 24.49 17.98 6.31
N ARG A 97 25.18 19.12 6.17
CA ARG A 97 26.04 19.64 7.24
C ARG A 97 25.19 20.46 8.21
N LYS A 98 25.21 20.12 9.49
CA LYS A 98 24.65 20.93 10.56
C LYS A 98 25.74 21.21 11.61
N GLY A 99 26.51 22.27 11.38
CA GLY A 99 27.67 22.61 12.20
C GLY A 99 28.84 21.66 11.95
N ALA A 100 29.34 21.03 13.01
CA ALA A 100 30.41 20.01 12.95
C ALA A 100 29.90 18.62 12.56
N TYR A 101 28.59 18.38 12.63
CA TYR A 101 27.99 17.06 12.39
C TYR A 101 27.47 16.92 10.96
N PHE A 102 27.75 15.77 10.36
CA PHE A 102 27.19 15.37 9.08
C PHE A 102 25.99 14.46 9.33
N LYS A 103 24.88 14.72 8.64
CA LYS A 103 23.69 13.86 8.70
C LYS A 103 23.32 13.38 7.31
N ASN A 104 23.27 12.06 7.15
CA ASN A 104 22.88 11.44 5.90
C ASN A 104 21.36 11.40 5.76
N THR A 105 20.88 11.87 4.62
CA THR A 105 19.52 11.67 4.13
C THR A 105 19.58 10.68 2.98
N TYR A 106 18.95 9.53 3.17
CA TYR A 106 18.87 8.46 2.19
C TYR A 106 17.58 8.62 1.39
N ILE A 107 17.69 8.80 0.08
CA ILE A 107 16.58 8.96 -0.86
C ILE A 107 16.44 7.68 -1.67
N LEU A 108 15.22 7.16 -1.72
CA LEU A 108 14.80 5.98 -2.48
C LEU A 108 14.16 6.46 -3.79
N PRO A 109 14.88 6.47 -4.92
CA PRO A 109 14.37 7.05 -6.16
C PRO A 109 13.14 6.29 -6.64
N GLN A 110 12.05 6.96 -6.99
CA GLN A 110 10.83 6.26 -7.40
C GLN A 110 10.90 5.67 -8.81
N ARG A 111 11.91 6.07 -9.58
CA ARG A 111 12.19 5.71 -10.97
C ARG A 111 13.71 5.59 -11.11
N LEU A 112 14.15 4.59 -11.86
CA LEU A 112 15.56 4.37 -12.18
C LEU A 112 15.85 5.00 -13.54
N GLU A 113 17.03 5.58 -13.69
CA GLU A 113 17.48 6.18 -14.96
C GLU A 113 18.04 5.07 -15.87
N ARG A 114 18.65 4.03 -15.27
CA ARG A 114 19.14 2.83 -15.95
C ARG A 114 18.06 1.73 -16.04
N TYR A 115 17.25 1.71 -17.10
CA TYR A 115 16.23 0.65 -17.31
C TYR A 115 16.70 -0.55 -18.15
N GLU A 116 17.98 -0.65 -18.50
CA GLU A 116 18.48 -1.75 -19.35
C GLU A 116 18.59 -3.10 -18.62
N ILE A 117 18.42 -3.14 -17.29
CA ILE A 117 18.82 -4.30 -16.46
C ILE A 117 17.63 -5.10 -15.88
N ILE A 118 16.41 -4.59 -15.92
CA ILE A 118 15.23 -5.48 -15.74
C ILE A 118 14.98 -6.21 -17.06
N LYS A 119 15.99 -6.95 -17.55
CA LYS A 119 15.77 -8.01 -18.54
C LYS A 119 14.61 -8.82 -17.99
N PRO A 120 13.52 -9.04 -18.74
CA PRO A 120 12.31 -9.66 -18.24
C PRO A 120 12.70 -10.95 -17.52
N ILE A 121 12.66 -10.90 -16.19
CA ILE A 121 13.19 -11.96 -15.34
C ILE A 121 12.38 -13.20 -15.67
N ALA A 122 13.08 -14.16 -16.29
CA ALA A 122 12.53 -15.23 -17.09
C ALA A 122 11.26 -15.88 -16.48
N ASN A 123 10.25 -16.00 -17.35
CA ASN A 123 9.07 -16.86 -17.23
C ASN A 123 8.04 -16.51 -16.15
N THR A 124 7.93 -15.25 -15.73
CA THR A 124 6.62 -14.79 -15.25
C THR A 124 5.81 -14.44 -16.49
N SER A 125 4.70 -15.14 -16.72
CA SER A 125 3.71 -14.85 -17.76
C SER A 125 3.03 -13.49 -17.53
N ILE A 126 3.82 -12.43 -17.47
CA ILE A 126 3.38 -11.11 -17.90
C ILE A 126 3.72 -11.13 -19.39
N TYR A 127 2.72 -11.44 -20.19
CA TYR A 127 2.69 -10.96 -21.57
C TYR A 127 2.75 -9.44 -21.49
N VAL A 128 3.94 -8.88 -21.28
CA VAL A 128 4.23 -7.52 -21.72
C VAL A 128 4.37 -7.71 -23.22
N GLU A 129 3.22 -7.65 -23.90
CA GLU A 129 3.16 -7.58 -25.35
C GLU A 129 4.23 -6.59 -25.80
N LYS A 130 5.02 -7.00 -26.80
CA LYS A 130 6.11 -6.26 -27.42
C LYS A 130 5.70 -4.93 -28.08
N ASN A 131 4.53 -4.39 -27.72
CA ASN A 131 3.90 -3.22 -28.33
C ASN A 131 3.59 -2.11 -27.30
N PHE A 132 4.38 -1.96 -26.24
CA PHE A 132 4.32 -0.77 -25.37
C PHE A 132 5.57 0.09 -25.51
N VAL A 133 5.39 1.11 -26.33
CA VAL A 133 6.18 2.34 -26.48
C VAL A 133 6.83 2.78 -25.15
N GLN A 134 8.16 3.02 -25.21
CA GLN A 134 8.99 3.74 -24.24
C GLN A 134 9.23 3.08 -22.87
N HIS A 135 10.31 2.28 -22.80
CA HIS A 135 10.93 1.75 -21.58
C HIS A 135 11.34 2.81 -20.54
N GLU A 136 11.22 4.11 -20.84
CA GLU A 136 11.65 5.17 -19.94
C GLU A 136 10.74 5.36 -18.71
N LYS A 137 9.45 5.00 -18.69
CA LYS A 137 8.46 5.64 -17.78
C LYS A 137 7.89 4.83 -16.60
N TYR A 138 8.47 3.71 -16.17
CA TYR A 138 7.87 2.92 -15.07
C TYR A 138 8.46 3.23 -13.70
N SER A 139 7.60 3.55 -12.73
CA SER A 139 7.98 3.64 -11.31
C SER A 139 8.35 2.25 -10.78
N MET A 140 9.29 2.15 -9.83
CA MET A 140 9.67 0.88 -9.18
C MET A 140 8.48 0.13 -8.57
N LYS A 141 7.40 0.86 -8.21
CA LYS A 141 6.16 0.32 -7.67
C LYS A 141 5.24 -0.30 -8.75
N ALA A 142 5.49 -0.07 -10.03
CA ALA A 142 4.67 -0.58 -11.14
C ALA A 142 4.64 -2.11 -11.21
N PHE A 143 5.73 -2.76 -10.79
CA PHE A 143 5.82 -4.23 -10.67
C PHE A 143 5.06 -4.80 -9.46
N GLY A 144 4.42 -3.94 -8.66
CA GLY A 144 3.85 -4.26 -7.37
C GLY A 144 4.78 -3.84 -6.22
N TYR A 145 4.19 -3.73 -5.04
CA TYR A 145 4.86 -3.37 -3.80
C TYR A 145 4.07 -3.97 -2.64
N GLY A 146 4.69 -4.07 -1.47
CA GLY A 146 4.00 -4.41 -0.23
C GLY A 146 4.44 -3.54 0.94
N MET A 147 3.95 -3.88 2.12
CA MET A 147 4.26 -3.19 3.37
C MET A 147 5.44 -3.84 4.07
N ILE A 148 6.41 -3.03 4.50
CA ILE A 148 7.56 -3.50 5.29
C ILE A 148 7.54 -2.90 6.69
N PRO A 149 7.23 -3.68 7.75
CA PRO A 149 7.17 -3.17 9.12
C PRO A 149 8.56 -2.83 9.66
N LYS A 150 8.68 -1.68 10.32
CA LYS A 150 9.93 -1.21 10.91
C LYS A 150 10.38 -2.10 12.07
N ALA A 151 9.44 -2.64 12.85
CA ALA A 151 9.78 -3.51 13.97
C ALA A 151 10.54 -4.77 13.53
N VAL A 152 10.17 -5.37 12.39
CA VAL A 152 10.86 -6.55 11.85
C VAL A 152 12.32 -6.23 11.52
N MET A 153 12.56 -5.04 10.95
CA MET A 153 13.90 -4.59 10.59
C MET A 153 14.79 -4.31 11.80
N LYS A 154 14.17 -3.99 12.94
CA LYS A 154 14.84 -3.67 14.20
C LYS A 154 14.90 -4.85 15.17
N ASP A 155 14.22 -5.96 14.87
CA ASP A 155 14.22 -7.11 15.76
C ASP A 155 15.63 -7.72 15.79
N PRO A 156 16.29 -7.75 16.97
CA PRO A 156 17.65 -8.22 17.08
C PRO A 156 17.74 -9.76 16.92
N ARG A 157 16.64 -10.49 17.15
CA ARG A 157 16.59 -11.96 16.99
C ARG A 157 16.69 -12.41 15.54
N LEU A 158 16.42 -11.50 14.59
CA LEU A 158 16.46 -11.80 13.16
C LEU A 158 17.81 -11.43 12.55
N THR A 159 18.43 -12.39 11.88
CA THR A 159 19.61 -12.15 11.03
C THR A 159 19.28 -11.23 9.84
N LEU A 160 20.29 -10.53 9.31
CA LEU A 160 20.14 -9.68 8.12
C LEU A 160 19.52 -10.42 6.93
N LYS A 161 19.96 -11.66 6.68
CA LYS A 161 19.40 -12.52 5.61
C LYS A 161 17.93 -12.87 5.84
N ALA A 162 17.54 -13.17 7.08
CA ALA A 162 16.14 -13.41 7.44
C ALA A 162 15.27 -12.15 7.20
N LYS A 163 15.77 -10.97 7.56
CA LYS A 163 15.11 -9.69 7.27
C LYS A 163 14.94 -9.47 5.76
N GLY A 164 15.95 -9.82 4.96
CA GLY A 164 15.87 -9.78 3.49
C GLY A 164 14.83 -10.74 2.90
N ILE A 165 14.78 -11.99 3.38
CA ILE A 165 13.77 -12.98 2.97
C ILE A 165 12.35 -12.50 3.34
N TYR A 166 12.18 -11.96 4.55
CA TYR A 166 10.92 -11.39 4.99
C TYR A 166 10.49 -10.21 4.09
N ALA A 167 11.40 -9.30 3.78
CA ALA A 167 11.13 -8.18 2.87
C ALA A 167 10.72 -8.63 1.46
N TYR A 168 11.32 -9.71 0.96
CA TYR A 168 10.89 -10.33 -0.29
C TYR A 168 9.44 -10.81 -0.20
N PHE A 169 9.06 -11.53 0.86
CA PHE A 169 7.68 -11.97 1.06
C PHE A 169 6.71 -10.80 1.15
N CYS A 170 7.04 -9.75 1.92
CA CYS A 170 6.27 -8.51 1.97
C CYS A 170 5.99 -7.94 0.57
N SER A 171 7.02 -7.81 -0.28
CA SER A 171 6.87 -7.28 -1.64
C SER A 171 5.94 -8.12 -2.54
N TYR A 172 5.77 -9.40 -2.22
CA TYR A 172 4.90 -10.33 -2.94
C TYR A 172 3.48 -10.39 -2.39
N ALA A 173 3.32 -10.28 -1.07
CA ALA A 173 2.03 -10.32 -0.39
C ALA A 173 1.17 -9.09 -0.77
N GLY A 174 1.82 -7.96 -1.02
CA GLY A 174 1.17 -6.73 -1.46
C GLY A 174 0.37 -6.10 -0.33
N ALA A 175 -0.95 -6.01 -0.52
CA ALA A 175 -1.90 -5.55 0.50
C ALA A 175 -2.55 -6.70 1.31
N GLY A 176 -2.19 -7.95 1.00
CA GLY A 176 -2.59 -9.11 1.79
C GLY A 176 -1.39 -9.77 2.45
N ASP A 177 -1.62 -10.92 3.07
CA ASP A 177 -0.62 -11.60 3.89
C ASP A 177 -0.19 -12.96 3.31
N PHE A 178 -0.81 -13.35 2.20
CA PHE A 178 -0.65 -14.67 1.58
C PHE A 178 0.33 -14.62 0.39
N ILE A 179 1.31 -15.53 0.40
CA ILE A 179 2.28 -15.71 -0.69
C ILE A 179 2.23 -17.15 -1.21
N SER A 180 1.96 -17.30 -2.51
CA SER A 180 2.13 -18.57 -3.25
C SER A 180 3.14 -18.37 -4.38
N LYS A 181 4.35 -18.92 -4.20
CA LYS A 181 5.43 -18.85 -5.20
C LYS A 181 6.27 -20.12 -5.25
N TYR A 182 6.91 -20.31 -6.41
CA TYR A 182 7.81 -21.43 -6.65
C TYR A 182 9.16 -21.16 -5.99
N ARG A 183 9.62 -22.12 -5.18
CA ARG A 183 10.89 -22.07 -4.45
C ARG A 183 12.05 -21.65 -5.34
N ASP A 184 12.21 -22.27 -6.50
CA ASP A 184 13.39 -22.06 -7.34
C ASP A 184 13.48 -20.64 -7.90
N GLN A 185 12.33 -20.02 -8.21
CA GLN A 185 12.30 -18.60 -8.59
C GLN A 185 12.70 -17.71 -7.41
N MET A 186 12.25 -18.04 -6.20
CA MET A 186 12.61 -17.27 -5.01
C MET A 186 14.11 -17.35 -4.73
N LEU A 187 14.69 -18.55 -4.76
CA LEU A 187 16.13 -18.74 -4.55
C LEU A 187 16.95 -17.94 -5.58
N ARG A 188 16.51 -17.94 -6.85
CA ARG A 188 17.14 -17.16 -7.92
C ARG A 188 17.07 -15.65 -7.67
N HIS A 189 15.89 -15.11 -7.35
CA HIS A 189 15.74 -13.68 -7.09
C HIS A 189 16.53 -13.25 -5.85
N LEU A 190 16.57 -14.09 -4.82
CA LEU A 190 17.29 -13.80 -3.57
C LEU A 190 18.81 -14.01 -3.70
N GLY A 191 19.28 -14.73 -4.72
CA GLY A 191 20.70 -15.06 -4.89
C GLY A 191 21.26 -15.89 -3.74
N ILE A 192 20.45 -16.78 -3.16
CA ILE A 192 20.80 -17.56 -1.96
C ILE A 192 20.69 -19.07 -2.21
N GLY A 193 21.64 -19.82 -1.65
CA GLY A 193 21.62 -21.28 -1.67
C GLY A 193 20.45 -21.86 -0.86
N LYS A 194 19.99 -23.04 -1.26
CA LYS A 194 18.82 -23.73 -0.67
C LYS A 194 18.95 -23.88 0.86
N ASP A 195 20.09 -24.35 1.35
CA ASP A 195 20.27 -24.64 2.77
C ASP A 195 20.29 -23.35 3.60
N SER A 196 20.98 -22.32 3.10
CA SER A 196 20.98 -21.01 3.74
C SER A 196 19.58 -20.37 3.73
N TYR A 197 18.79 -20.55 2.67
CA TYR A 197 17.41 -20.08 2.62
C TYR A 197 16.56 -20.73 3.71
N TYR A 198 16.56 -22.05 3.83
CA TYR A 198 15.75 -22.74 4.84
C TYR A 198 16.21 -22.41 6.26
N LYS A 199 17.53 -22.30 6.51
CA LYS A 199 18.06 -21.84 7.81
C LYS A 199 17.43 -20.53 8.27
N HIS A 200 17.35 -19.53 7.38
CA HIS A 200 16.78 -18.22 7.72
C HIS A 200 15.25 -18.19 7.66
N LEU A 201 14.63 -19.01 6.82
CA LEU A 201 13.17 -19.16 6.78
C LEU A 201 12.65 -19.83 8.07
N ASP A 202 13.36 -20.83 8.57
CA ASP A 202 12.98 -21.53 9.80
C ASP A 202 13.12 -20.62 11.01
N LEU A 203 14.09 -19.71 11.03
CA LEU A 203 14.18 -18.64 12.03
C LEU A 203 12.93 -17.73 12.02
N LEU A 204 12.43 -17.36 10.83
CA LEU A 204 11.20 -16.57 10.70
C LEU A 204 9.97 -17.36 11.17
N LYS A 205 9.94 -18.68 10.97
CA LYS A 205 8.88 -19.56 11.48
C LYS A 205 8.94 -19.73 12.99
N GLU A 206 10.14 -19.91 13.53
CA GLU A 206 10.40 -20.07 14.97
C GLU A 206 9.86 -18.89 15.77
N TYR A 207 10.09 -17.67 15.29
CA TYR A 207 9.55 -16.44 15.90
C TYR A 207 8.17 -16.03 15.37
N ARG A 208 7.51 -16.91 14.60
CA ARG A 208 6.17 -16.70 14.05
C ARG A 208 6.00 -15.40 13.25
N TYR A 209 7.02 -14.98 12.50
CA TYR A 209 6.84 -13.97 11.46
C TYR A 209 6.17 -14.53 10.21
N ILE A 210 6.37 -15.83 9.96
CA ILE A 210 5.83 -16.53 8.79
C ILE A 210 5.29 -17.89 9.21
N GLN A 211 4.09 -18.22 8.75
CA GLN A 211 3.53 -19.57 8.78
C GLN A 211 3.57 -20.18 7.38
N SER A 212 3.78 -21.49 7.28
CA SER A 212 3.71 -22.21 6.00
C SER A 212 2.59 -23.23 6.02
N GLU A 213 1.74 -23.20 5.01
CA GLU A 213 0.62 -24.13 4.82
C GLU A 213 0.73 -24.83 3.46
N LEU A 214 0.13 -26.00 3.34
CA LEU A 214 0.00 -26.69 2.07
C LEU A 214 -1.36 -26.38 1.47
N TYR A 215 -1.35 -25.69 0.33
CA TYR A 215 -2.55 -25.36 -0.42
C TYR A 215 -2.69 -26.28 -1.63
N LYS A 216 -3.76 -27.07 -1.67
CA LYS A 216 -4.13 -27.88 -2.83
C LYS A 216 -5.34 -27.25 -3.51
N LYS A 217 -5.13 -26.68 -4.70
CA LYS A 217 -6.25 -26.23 -5.55
C LYS A 217 -6.97 -27.45 -6.11
N GLU A 218 -8.29 -27.40 -6.16
CA GLU A 218 -9.12 -28.41 -6.82
C GLU A 218 -8.64 -28.64 -8.26
N GLY A 219 -8.41 -29.91 -8.64
CA GLY A 219 -7.84 -30.29 -9.93
C GLY A 219 -6.30 -30.34 -10.02
N ASN A 220 -5.55 -29.85 -9.02
CA ASN A 220 -4.10 -30.03 -8.98
C ASN A 220 -3.69 -31.33 -8.28
N PHE A 221 -2.79 -32.09 -8.90
CA PHE A 221 -2.22 -33.31 -8.32
C PHE A 221 -1.36 -33.04 -7.08
N TYR A 222 -0.67 -31.89 -7.05
CA TYR A 222 0.30 -31.53 -6.00
C TYR A 222 -0.15 -30.30 -5.21
N ALA A 223 0.00 -30.36 -3.88
CA ALA A 223 -0.16 -29.20 -3.01
C ALA A 223 1.06 -28.26 -3.16
N LYS A 224 0.81 -26.95 -3.14
CA LYS A 224 1.85 -25.92 -3.15
C LYS A 224 2.04 -25.39 -1.74
N THR A 225 3.29 -25.15 -1.34
CA THR A 225 3.56 -24.43 -0.10
C THR A 225 3.16 -22.97 -0.27
N CYS A 226 2.34 -22.49 0.65
CA CYS A 226 1.92 -21.12 0.78
C CYS A 226 2.45 -20.57 2.09
N PHE A 227 2.84 -19.30 2.07
CA PHE A 227 3.36 -18.60 3.24
C PHE A 227 2.37 -17.52 3.66
N ILE A 228 2.16 -17.38 4.97
CA ILE A 228 1.30 -16.38 5.57
C ILE A 228 2.18 -15.50 6.45
N LEU A 229 2.16 -14.19 6.22
CA LEU A 229 2.80 -13.20 7.09
C LEU A 229 1.95 -13.03 8.35
N CYS A 230 2.56 -13.19 9.52
CA CYS A 230 1.83 -13.10 10.78
C CYS A 230 1.93 -11.70 11.38
N GLU A 231 0.79 -11.16 11.82
CA GLU A 231 0.70 -9.83 12.43
C GLU A 231 1.28 -9.77 13.85
N PHE A 232 1.23 -10.89 14.59
CA PHE A 232 1.69 -10.97 15.98
C PHE A 232 2.76 -12.07 16.12
N PRO A 233 4.05 -11.76 15.84
CA PRO A 233 5.16 -12.68 16.04
C PRO A 233 5.29 -12.99 17.52
N LYS A 234 5.64 -14.24 17.88
CA LYS A 234 5.80 -14.66 19.27
C LYS A 234 7.16 -15.28 19.48
N SER A 235 7.76 -15.07 20.66
CA SER A 235 8.89 -15.87 21.07
C SER A 235 8.44 -17.28 21.45
N ASN A 236 9.08 -18.31 20.89
CA ASN A 236 9.18 -19.56 21.62
C ASN A 236 10.12 -19.29 22.79
N VAL A 237 9.57 -19.35 23.99
CA VAL A 237 10.31 -19.21 25.25
C VAL A 237 11.43 -20.27 25.29
N ASN A 238 12.66 -19.82 25.62
CA ASN A 238 13.88 -20.60 25.93
C ASN A 238 14.89 -20.94 24.81
N LYS A 239 15.51 -19.93 24.16
CA LYS A 239 16.90 -20.08 23.68
C LYS A 239 17.69 -18.77 23.86
N PRO A 240 18.94 -18.82 24.35
CA PRO A 240 19.79 -17.65 24.44
C PRO A 240 20.10 -17.10 23.05
N PHE A 241 20.19 -15.77 23.01
CA PHE A 241 20.56 -14.98 21.85
C PHE A 241 21.90 -15.50 21.30
N SER A 242 21.92 -16.03 20.08
CA SER A 242 23.17 -16.44 19.43
C SER A 242 23.71 -15.27 18.62
N PRO A 243 24.68 -14.47 19.13
CA PRO A 243 25.40 -13.55 18.27
C PRO A 243 26.11 -14.38 17.18
N CYS A 244 26.04 -13.92 15.94
CA CYS A 244 26.80 -14.53 14.87
C CYS A 244 28.28 -14.48 15.24
N ILE A 245 28.90 -15.66 15.31
CA ILE A 245 30.35 -15.83 15.34
C ILE A 245 30.91 -15.21 14.06
N ASN A 246 31.90 -14.33 14.21
CA ASN A 246 32.72 -13.83 13.10
C ASN A 246 33.20 -15.03 12.27
N PHE A 247 32.77 -15.11 11.00
CA PHE A 247 33.44 -16.02 10.08
C PHE A 247 34.62 -15.27 9.46
N PRO A 248 35.84 -15.81 9.55
CA PRO A 248 36.98 -15.26 8.82
C PRO A 248 36.71 -15.49 7.33
N ASP A 249 36.87 -14.43 6.55
CA ASP A 249 36.96 -14.52 5.09
C ASP A 249 38.06 -15.53 4.76
N THR A 250 37.70 -16.64 4.11
CA THR A 250 38.69 -17.51 3.47
C THR A 250 38.33 -17.64 2.00
N ALA A 251 38.92 -16.73 1.22
CA ALA A 251 39.36 -17.08 -0.12
C ALA A 251 40.42 -18.18 0.03
N ASN A 252 40.22 -19.33 -0.63
CA ASN A 252 41.24 -20.15 -1.30
C ASN A 252 40.64 -21.50 -1.67
N ASN A 253 40.49 -21.72 -2.98
CA ASN A 253 40.92 -22.92 -3.73
C ASN A 253 40.15 -22.98 -5.06
N LEU A 254 40.71 -22.34 -6.09
CA LEU A 254 40.54 -22.71 -7.48
C LEU A 254 41.96 -22.78 -8.05
N GLU A 255 42.56 -23.97 -7.96
CA GLU A 255 43.64 -24.37 -8.84
C GLU A 255 43.07 -25.31 -9.90
N ASN A 256 43.37 -24.97 -11.15
CA ASN A 256 43.44 -25.83 -12.34
C ASN A 256 42.15 -26.39 -12.93
N GLU A 257 41.64 -25.73 -13.97
CA GLU A 257 41.77 -26.24 -15.34
C GLU A 257 41.63 -25.12 -16.37
N GLN A 258 42.41 -25.25 -17.45
CA GLN A 258 42.69 -24.26 -18.48
C GLN A 258 41.57 -24.21 -19.53
N ASP A 259 41.20 -23.01 -20.01
CA ASP A 259 40.91 -22.76 -21.43
C ASP A 259 40.86 -21.25 -21.78
N VAL A 260 41.96 -20.79 -22.38
CA VAL A 260 42.16 -19.89 -23.54
C VAL A 260 41.21 -18.66 -23.79
N PHE A 261 41.70 -17.47 -23.34
CA PHE A 261 41.83 -16.13 -24.00
C PHE A 261 40.65 -15.36 -24.67
N PRO A 262 40.72 -14.01 -24.89
CA PRO A 262 41.75 -13.03 -24.47
C PRO A 262 41.28 -11.69 -23.83
N ASN A 263 42.09 -11.24 -22.86
CA ASN A 263 42.59 -9.88 -22.57
C ASN A 263 41.86 -8.62 -23.08
N SER A 264 41.51 -7.72 -22.14
CA SER A 264 42.07 -6.37 -22.13
C SER A 264 42.15 -5.76 -20.72
N SER A 265 43.40 -5.43 -20.35
CA SER A 265 43.87 -4.44 -19.37
C SER A 265 43.24 -4.37 -17.97
N SER A 266 43.99 -4.93 -17.04
CA SER A 266 44.09 -4.59 -15.61
C SER A 266 44.21 -3.08 -15.35
N ALA A 267 43.30 -2.55 -14.52
CA ALA A 267 43.57 -1.38 -13.69
C ALA A 267 43.42 -1.79 -12.22
N LYS A 268 44.48 -1.53 -11.45
CA LYS A 268 44.63 -1.80 -10.02
C LYS A 268 43.48 -1.14 -9.25
N PHE A 269 42.70 -1.93 -8.50
CA PHE A 269 41.75 -1.37 -7.53
C PHE A 269 42.53 -0.79 -6.35
N GLN A 270 42.67 0.54 -6.34
CA GLN A 270 42.87 1.29 -5.11
C GLN A 270 41.54 1.35 -4.34
N SER A 271 41.60 1.11 -3.04
CA SER A 271 40.49 1.29 -2.11
C SER A 271 39.87 2.68 -2.27
N PRO A 272 38.54 2.85 -2.37
CA PRO A 272 37.96 4.18 -2.29
C PRO A 272 38.16 4.71 -0.86
N GLU A 273 38.71 5.91 -0.76
CA GLU A 273 38.65 6.70 0.47
C GLU A 273 37.21 6.75 0.97
N TYR A 274 37.00 6.24 2.18
CA TYR A 274 35.73 6.40 2.88
C TYR A 274 35.63 7.89 3.24
N GLU A 275 34.65 8.62 2.68
CA GLU A 275 34.35 10.02 3.02
C GLU A 275 33.74 10.15 4.44
N ASP A 276 34.31 9.47 5.41
CA ASP A 276 33.96 9.54 6.83
C ASP A 276 35.28 9.65 7.61
N THR A 277 36.05 10.70 7.32
CA THR A 277 37.24 11.02 8.13
C THR A 277 36.77 11.43 9.52
N GLY A 278 37.03 10.52 10.46
CA GLY A 278 36.84 10.53 11.91
C GLY A 278 36.51 11.83 12.60
N ILE A 279 35.47 11.77 13.44
CA ILE A 279 35.55 12.09 14.86
C ILE A 279 34.69 11.05 15.59
N GLU A 280 35.25 10.46 16.65
CA GLU A 280 34.52 9.64 17.62
C GLU A 280 33.49 10.53 18.33
N ASP A 281 32.22 10.12 18.35
CA ASP A 281 31.23 10.73 19.24
C ASP A 281 31.62 10.36 20.68
N THR A 282 32.33 11.25 21.36
CA THR A 282 32.68 11.09 22.78
C THR A 282 31.40 10.98 23.62
N GLU A 283 31.27 9.86 24.34
CA GLU A 283 30.25 9.65 25.36
C GLU A 283 30.37 10.71 26.46
N ILE A 284 29.32 11.52 26.65
CA ILE A 284 29.11 12.25 27.90
C ILE A 284 27.75 11.83 28.48
N LEU A 285 27.84 11.39 29.73
CA LEU A 285 26.77 10.88 30.58
C LEU A 285 25.97 12.05 31.15
N ASP A 286 24.88 12.45 30.49
CA ASP A 286 23.95 13.43 31.05
C ASP A 286 22.80 12.73 31.80
N ASN A 287 23.11 12.35 33.03
CA ASN A 287 22.11 12.19 34.09
C ASN A 287 21.64 13.59 34.52
N LYS A 288 20.51 14.05 33.98
CA LYS A 288 19.58 14.97 34.66
C LYS A 288 18.23 14.96 33.98
N SER A 289 17.28 14.33 34.67
CA SER A 289 15.86 14.54 34.49
C SER A 289 15.55 16.03 34.50
N ASN A 290 15.03 16.54 33.39
CA ASN A 290 14.06 17.62 33.41
C ASN A 290 13.07 17.40 32.28
N SER A 291 11.82 17.16 32.68
CA SER A 291 10.66 17.01 31.83
C SER A 291 10.49 18.22 30.93
N PHE A 292 10.68 18.03 29.62
CA PHE A 292 10.22 18.98 28.62
C PHE A 292 9.19 18.34 27.69
N LYS A 293 8.06 19.02 27.62
CA LYS A 293 6.79 18.62 27.02
C LYS A 293 6.96 18.31 25.54
N SER A 294 6.35 17.21 25.13
CA SER A 294 6.06 16.87 23.74
C SER A 294 5.26 18.00 23.06
N ASN A 295 5.90 18.75 22.15
CA ASN A 295 5.18 19.54 21.17
C ASN A 295 4.81 18.63 20.00
N SER A 296 3.62 18.05 20.09
CA SER A 296 2.85 17.59 18.95
C SER A 296 2.58 18.78 18.03
N PHE A 297 3.05 18.75 16.79
CA PHE A 297 2.52 19.66 15.77
C PHE A 297 1.07 19.27 15.49
N LYS A 298 0.16 20.07 16.04
CA LYS A 298 -1.23 20.19 15.63
C LYS A 298 -1.26 20.80 14.22
N SER A 299 -1.86 20.13 13.26
CA SER A 299 -2.54 20.82 12.15
C SER A 299 -4.00 20.98 12.55
N ASN A 300 -4.43 22.22 12.72
CA ASN A 300 -5.81 22.60 13.02
C ASN A 300 -6.75 22.16 11.90
N CYS A 301 -7.80 21.41 12.27
CA CYS A 301 -9.15 21.65 11.78
C CYS A 301 -10.09 21.38 12.97
N SER A 302 -10.46 22.44 13.69
CA SER A 302 -11.68 22.48 14.51
C SER A 302 -12.88 22.27 13.57
N VAL A 303 -13.96 21.59 13.95
CA VAL A 303 -14.97 22.11 14.89
C VAL A 303 -15.69 20.97 15.62
N SER A 304 -16.00 21.29 16.88
CA SER A 304 -16.68 20.57 17.95
C SER A 304 -17.91 19.73 17.60
N LEU A 305 -17.90 18.49 18.06
CA LEU A 305 -19.10 17.73 18.45
C LEU A 305 -19.48 18.13 19.88
N LYS A 306 -20.63 18.80 20.04
CA LYS A 306 -21.37 18.75 21.30
C LYS A 306 -22.39 17.62 21.20
N THR A 307 -22.29 16.73 22.18
CA THR A 307 -23.21 15.65 22.53
C THR A 307 -24.64 16.15 22.70
N GLU A 308 -25.64 15.37 22.28
CA GLU A 308 -26.58 14.67 23.18
C GLU A 308 -27.63 13.85 22.41
N LYS A 309 -28.23 12.92 23.16
CA LYS A 309 -29.01 11.75 22.75
C LYS A 309 -30.46 12.05 22.36
N MET A 310 -31.03 11.03 21.71
CA MET A 310 -32.42 10.53 21.82
C MET A 310 -33.51 11.27 21.04
N GLY A 311 -34.41 10.44 20.51
CA GLY A 311 -35.83 10.72 20.65
C GLY A 311 -36.52 11.04 19.34
N SER A 312 -37.32 10.08 18.90
CA SER A 312 -38.34 10.19 17.88
C SER A 312 -39.34 11.32 18.14
N THR A 313 -40.12 11.58 17.09
CA THR A 313 -41.51 12.09 17.06
C THR A 313 -41.76 13.57 16.78
N SER A 314 -42.88 13.73 16.10
CA SER A 314 -43.38 14.78 15.22
C SER A 314 -44.03 15.98 15.90
N HIS A 315 -44.31 16.98 15.04
CA HIS A 315 -45.43 17.94 15.02
C HIS A 315 -45.10 19.44 15.20
N PHE A 316 -45.25 20.15 14.09
CA PHE A 316 -46.11 21.34 13.88
C PHE A 316 -46.23 22.35 15.04
N GLU A 317 -45.81 23.60 14.85
CA GLU A 317 -46.65 24.67 14.28
C GLU A 317 -45.90 26.01 14.17
N ASN A 318 -46.33 26.81 13.19
CA ASN A 318 -45.84 28.15 12.86
C ASN A 318 -46.34 29.19 13.86
N THR A 319 -45.55 30.24 14.12
CA THR A 319 -46.04 31.63 14.13
C THR A 319 -44.90 32.63 13.92
N GLN A 320 -45.10 33.45 12.86
CA GLN A 320 -44.69 34.83 12.58
C GLN A 320 -44.24 35.66 13.80
N THR A 321 -43.35 36.66 13.77
CA THR A 321 -42.74 37.54 12.75
C THR A 321 -41.66 38.34 13.47
N ASP A 322 -40.52 38.62 12.85
CA ASP A 322 -40.16 39.97 12.40
C ASP A 322 -38.72 40.04 11.89
N GLY A 323 -38.59 40.70 10.75
CA GLY A 323 -37.42 40.66 9.89
C GLY A 323 -36.34 41.67 10.29
N ARG A 324 -35.10 41.25 10.11
CA ARG A 324 -34.25 41.68 8.98
C ARG A 324 -32.82 41.22 9.26
N ASN A 325 -32.44 40.13 8.60
CA ASN A 325 -31.23 40.07 7.77
C ASN A 325 -31.31 38.79 6.92
N ASN A 326 -32.24 38.84 5.95
CA ASN A 326 -32.10 38.11 4.70
C ASN A 326 -30.88 38.69 3.98
N LEU A 327 -29.75 37.96 3.97
CA LEU A 327 -28.79 38.04 2.88
C LEU A 327 -27.75 36.89 2.90
N GLN A 328 -28.19 35.62 3.01
CA GLN A 328 -27.33 34.48 2.61
C GLN A 328 -28.05 33.11 2.48
N LYS A 329 -29.35 33.08 2.14
CA LYS A 329 -30.05 31.84 1.77
C LYS A 329 -30.45 31.75 0.28
N ASP A 330 -30.12 32.77 -0.51
CA ASP A 330 -30.48 32.86 -1.92
C ASP A 330 -29.24 32.79 -2.82
N LYS A 331 -28.67 31.59 -2.99
CA LYS A 331 -27.91 31.19 -4.19
C LYS A 331 -28.00 29.67 -4.42
N LEU A 332 -29.19 29.08 -4.30
CA LEU A 332 -29.48 27.94 -5.17
C LEU A 332 -29.66 28.55 -6.55
N GLN A 333 -28.70 28.37 -7.46
CA GLN A 333 -28.93 28.75 -8.85
C GLN A 333 -30.24 28.06 -9.25
N ASN A 334 -31.23 28.86 -9.66
CA ASN A 334 -32.55 28.44 -10.08
C ASN A 334 -32.45 27.74 -11.45
N ILE A 335 -31.64 26.69 -11.51
CA ILE A 335 -31.43 25.85 -12.67
C ILE A 335 -32.60 24.88 -12.67
N ASP A 336 -33.44 25.00 -13.70
CA ASP A 336 -34.40 23.97 -14.02
C ASP A 336 -33.65 22.74 -14.54
N TRP A 337 -33.22 21.91 -13.59
CA TRP A 337 -32.40 20.75 -13.87
C TRP A 337 -33.12 19.74 -14.75
N LYS A 338 -34.47 19.66 -14.69
CA LYS A 338 -35.24 18.75 -15.54
C LYS A 338 -35.08 19.12 -17.02
N SER A 339 -35.24 20.41 -17.32
CA SER A 339 -35.05 20.93 -18.67
C SER A 339 -33.62 20.72 -19.16
N GLU A 340 -32.60 20.88 -18.31
CA GLU A 340 -31.22 20.64 -18.73
C GLU A 340 -30.87 19.16 -18.92
N ILE A 341 -31.45 18.23 -18.15
CA ILE A 341 -31.28 16.79 -18.40
C ILE A 341 -31.85 16.41 -19.77
N ILE A 342 -33.06 16.90 -20.08
CA ILE A 342 -33.74 16.61 -21.36
C ILE A 342 -32.92 17.16 -22.53
N LYS A 343 -32.46 18.41 -22.42
CA LYS A 343 -31.66 19.08 -23.45
C LYS A 343 -30.32 18.40 -23.72
N ASN A 344 -29.67 17.88 -22.69
CA ASN A 344 -28.35 17.24 -22.82
C ASN A 344 -28.43 15.71 -22.97
N ASN A 345 -29.63 15.12 -22.96
CA ASN A 345 -29.85 13.67 -22.92
C ASN A 345 -29.09 12.97 -21.78
N GLY A 346 -29.08 13.58 -20.59
CA GLY A 346 -28.31 13.10 -19.44
C GLY A 346 -27.81 14.22 -18.54
N ILE A 347 -27.05 13.86 -17.51
CA ILE A 347 -26.43 14.75 -16.54
C ILE A 347 -25.30 15.55 -17.23
N PRO A 348 -25.40 16.89 -17.31
CA PRO A 348 -24.33 17.73 -17.85
C PRO A 348 -23.11 17.76 -16.93
N TYR A 349 -21.91 17.88 -17.49
CA TYR A 349 -20.68 17.92 -16.69
C TYR A 349 -20.61 19.09 -15.70
N PHE A 350 -21.24 20.23 -16.00
CA PHE A 350 -21.21 21.39 -15.10
C PHE A 350 -21.98 21.16 -13.80
N PHE A 351 -22.84 20.14 -13.71
CA PHE A 351 -23.48 19.75 -12.45
C PHE A 351 -22.45 19.25 -11.42
N ALA A 352 -21.26 18.79 -11.84
CA ALA A 352 -20.17 18.44 -10.93
C ALA A 352 -19.61 19.65 -10.16
N THR A 353 -19.91 20.88 -10.60
CA THR A 353 -19.56 22.10 -9.85
C THR A 353 -20.61 22.47 -8.78
N GLN A 354 -21.72 21.72 -8.69
CA GLN A 354 -22.85 21.99 -7.79
C GLN A 354 -23.29 20.72 -7.03
N PRO A 355 -22.60 20.36 -5.93
CA PRO A 355 -22.85 19.14 -5.17
C PRO A 355 -24.31 18.97 -4.70
N ASP A 356 -24.92 20.04 -4.19
CA ASP A 356 -26.30 20.01 -3.64
C ASP A 356 -27.35 19.77 -4.73
N LEU A 357 -27.16 20.37 -5.91
CA LEU A 357 -28.02 20.15 -7.08
C LEU A 357 -27.89 18.70 -7.54
N LEU A 358 -26.66 18.21 -7.68
CA LEU A 358 -26.37 16.85 -8.12
C LEU A 358 -26.95 15.81 -7.15
N GLN A 359 -26.84 16.03 -5.84
CA GLN A 359 -27.45 15.15 -4.85
C GLN A 359 -28.98 15.09 -4.99
N THR A 360 -29.62 16.24 -5.24
CA THR A 360 -31.07 16.33 -5.47
C THR A 360 -31.48 15.56 -6.73
N VAL A 361 -30.73 15.76 -7.83
CA VAL A 361 -30.97 15.09 -9.11
C VAL A 361 -30.83 13.58 -8.98
N ILE A 362 -29.75 13.08 -8.37
CA ILE A 362 -29.50 11.64 -8.19
C ILE A 362 -30.56 11.01 -7.28
N LYS A 363 -30.94 11.66 -6.17
CA LYS A 363 -32.01 11.16 -5.29
C LYS A 363 -33.35 11.04 -6.03
N ASN A 364 -33.65 11.98 -6.92
CA ASN A 364 -34.88 11.96 -7.71
C ASN A 364 -34.90 10.78 -8.70
N PHE A 365 -33.81 10.56 -9.45
CA PHE A 365 -33.70 9.43 -10.39
C PHE A 365 -33.59 8.06 -9.71
N LEU A 366 -33.24 8.02 -8.43
CA LEU A 366 -33.28 6.79 -7.63
C LEU A 366 -34.63 6.57 -6.96
N ASN A 367 -35.55 7.53 -7.04
CA ASN A 367 -36.79 7.57 -6.28
C ASN A 367 -36.54 7.27 -4.78
N TYR A 368 -35.50 7.90 -4.24
CA TYR A 368 -34.89 7.54 -2.96
C TYR A 368 -35.89 7.57 -1.79
N GLU A 369 -36.71 8.62 -1.71
CA GLU A 369 -37.67 8.82 -0.61
C GLU A 369 -38.73 7.71 -0.58
N GLN A 370 -39.25 7.30 -1.75
CA GLN A 370 -40.23 6.21 -1.81
C GLN A 370 -39.57 4.86 -1.50
N ARG A 371 -38.35 4.62 -1.99
CA ARG A 371 -37.65 3.35 -1.78
C ARG A 371 -37.24 3.12 -0.33
N ILE A 372 -36.78 4.15 0.37
CA ILE A 372 -36.33 3.99 1.75
C ILE A 372 -37.50 3.72 2.72
N GLU A 373 -38.70 4.17 2.37
CA GLU A 373 -39.95 3.86 3.08
C GLU A 373 -40.38 2.40 2.86
N LEU A 374 -40.22 1.88 1.64
CA LEU A 374 -40.60 0.50 1.28
C LEU A 374 -39.66 -0.56 1.85
N LEU A 375 -38.38 -0.23 2.07
CA LEU A 375 -37.41 -1.15 2.68
C LEU A 375 -37.74 -1.37 4.16
N LYS A 376 -37.75 -2.63 4.62
CA LYS A 376 -38.03 -2.99 6.01
C LYS A 376 -36.74 -3.20 6.83
N ASP A 377 -35.68 -3.68 6.20
CA ASP A 377 -34.41 -3.97 6.86
C ASP A 377 -33.59 -2.68 7.04
N PRO A 378 -33.17 -2.34 8.28
CA PRO A 378 -32.31 -1.18 8.53
C PRO A 378 -30.96 -1.25 7.78
N ILE A 379 -30.40 -2.43 7.58
CA ILE A 379 -29.11 -2.60 6.87
C ILE A 379 -29.28 -2.26 5.38
N GLU A 380 -30.39 -2.67 4.78
CA GLU A 380 -30.70 -2.32 3.38
C GLU A 380 -30.90 -0.81 3.20
N LYS A 381 -31.52 -0.14 4.18
CA LYS A 381 -31.65 1.33 4.17
C LYS A 381 -30.29 2.02 4.21
N ASP A 382 -29.40 1.58 5.09
CA ASP A 382 -28.04 2.12 5.20
C ASP A 382 -27.23 1.87 3.92
N CYS A 383 -27.37 0.68 3.32
CA CYS A 383 -26.73 0.36 2.04
C CYS A 383 -27.25 1.24 0.91
N LEU A 384 -28.56 1.47 0.79
CA LEU A 384 -29.15 2.33 -0.24
C LEU A 384 -28.72 3.80 -0.08
N SER A 385 -28.67 4.31 1.16
CA SER A 385 -28.11 5.62 1.48
C SER A 385 -26.65 5.73 1.05
N LEU A 386 -25.84 4.72 1.37
CA LEU A 386 -24.43 4.67 1.00
C LEU A 386 -24.23 4.58 -0.51
N ILE A 387 -25.02 3.79 -1.24
CA ILE A 387 -25.00 3.72 -2.71
C ILE A 387 -25.31 5.09 -3.31
N THR A 388 -26.35 5.77 -2.82
CA THR A 388 -26.75 7.11 -3.29
C THR A 388 -25.62 8.11 -3.11
N ASN A 389 -25.03 8.17 -1.91
CA ASN A 389 -23.90 9.05 -1.62
C ASN A 389 -22.67 8.71 -2.48
N MET A 390 -22.44 7.42 -2.75
CA MET A 390 -21.33 7.00 -3.59
C MET A 390 -21.49 7.39 -5.05
N ILE A 391 -22.71 7.33 -5.62
CA ILE A 391 -22.97 7.83 -6.98
C ILE A 391 -22.64 9.32 -7.06
N VAL A 392 -23.08 10.12 -6.08
CA VAL A 392 -22.76 11.56 -6.02
C VAL A 392 -21.25 11.79 -5.89
N ASN A 393 -20.59 11.11 -4.96
CA ASN A 393 -19.14 11.26 -4.74
C ASN A 393 -18.33 10.90 -5.99
N LEU A 394 -18.72 9.86 -6.73
CA LEU A 394 -18.04 9.47 -7.97
C LEU A 394 -18.24 10.47 -9.11
N CYS A 395 -19.36 11.18 -9.14
CA CYS A 395 -19.60 12.28 -10.07
C CYS A 395 -18.85 13.57 -9.71
N LEU A 396 -18.34 13.69 -8.48
CA LEU A 396 -17.57 14.86 -8.00
C LEU A 396 -16.05 14.60 -7.96
N ALA A 397 -15.61 13.34 -7.99
CA ALA A 397 -14.21 12.98 -7.78
C ALA A 397 -13.35 13.17 -9.05
N ASP A 398 -12.32 14.03 -8.96
CA ASP A 398 -11.33 14.23 -10.03
C ASP A 398 -10.65 12.92 -10.47
N GLU A 399 -10.32 12.07 -9.50
CA GLU A 399 -9.86 10.70 -9.74
C GLU A 399 -10.34 9.76 -8.63
N PHE A 400 -11.03 8.68 -9.02
CA PHE A 400 -11.41 7.58 -8.13
C PHE A 400 -10.81 6.25 -8.62
N ARG A 401 -10.36 5.42 -7.68
CA ARG A 401 -9.83 4.08 -7.96
C ARG A 401 -10.69 3.03 -7.25
N PRO A 402 -11.64 2.37 -7.94
CA PRO A 402 -12.26 1.18 -7.38
C PRO A 402 -11.23 0.05 -7.29
N VAL A 403 -11.40 -0.82 -6.30
CA VAL A 403 -10.44 -1.87 -5.94
C VAL A 403 -10.21 -2.78 -7.16
N LYS A 404 -8.97 -2.72 -7.71
CA LYS A 404 -8.42 -3.50 -8.85
C LYS A 404 -8.60 -2.97 -10.27
N VAL A 405 -9.09 -1.75 -10.53
CA VAL A 405 -9.25 -1.23 -11.91
C VAL A 405 -8.59 0.14 -12.15
N ARG A 406 -8.46 0.53 -13.44
CA ARG A 406 -7.90 1.81 -13.93
C ARG A 406 -8.56 3.01 -13.22
N ARG A 407 -7.82 4.12 -13.08
CA ARG A 407 -8.36 5.41 -12.59
C ARG A 407 -9.58 5.82 -13.42
N ILE A 408 -10.67 6.13 -12.73
CA ILE A 408 -11.88 6.70 -13.31
C ILE A 408 -11.92 8.15 -12.88
N ASN A 409 -12.00 9.05 -13.83
CA ASN A 409 -12.29 10.46 -13.58
C ASN A 409 -13.81 10.63 -13.64
N TYR A 410 -14.37 11.57 -12.86
CA TYR A 410 -15.81 11.89 -12.84
C TYR A 410 -16.45 11.98 -14.23
N ALA A 411 -15.75 12.53 -15.24
CA ALA A 411 -16.27 12.65 -16.60
C ALA A 411 -16.65 11.28 -17.20
N LYS A 412 -15.80 10.26 -17.03
CA LYS A 412 -16.06 8.90 -17.51
C LYS A 412 -17.21 8.22 -16.76
N PHE A 413 -17.40 8.59 -15.49
CA PHE A 413 -18.48 8.05 -14.68
C PHE A 413 -19.82 8.69 -15.05
N ILE A 414 -19.84 10.02 -15.25
CA ILE A 414 -20.99 10.75 -15.80
C ILE A 414 -21.37 10.20 -17.18
N ASP A 415 -20.40 9.94 -18.06
CA ASP A 415 -20.66 9.29 -19.36
C ASP A 415 -21.33 7.92 -19.21
N ALA A 416 -20.96 7.16 -18.18
CA ALA A 416 -21.53 5.85 -17.93
C ALA A 416 -22.97 5.96 -17.40
N LEU A 417 -23.24 6.91 -16.50
CA LEU A 417 -24.60 7.21 -16.05
C LEU A 417 -25.47 7.68 -17.21
N ASN A 418 -24.97 8.56 -18.07
CA ASN A 418 -25.74 9.08 -19.20
C ASN A 418 -26.08 8.01 -20.24
N ARG A 419 -25.40 6.85 -20.24
CA ARG A 419 -25.80 5.69 -21.06
C ARG A 419 -27.08 5.02 -20.57
N THR A 420 -27.45 5.21 -19.30
CA THR A 420 -28.73 4.72 -18.74
C THR A 420 -29.90 5.66 -19.06
N TYR A 421 -29.65 6.78 -19.76
CA TYR A 421 -30.70 7.70 -20.17
C TYR A 421 -31.59 7.07 -21.25
N ASP A 422 -32.88 6.93 -20.95
CA ASP A 422 -33.89 6.52 -21.92
C ASP A 422 -34.52 7.76 -22.57
N LYS A 423 -34.38 7.87 -23.89
CA LYS A 423 -34.95 8.98 -24.67
C LYS A 423 -36.49 8.95 -24.71
N THR A 424 -37.09 7.78 -24.54
CA THR A 424 -38.54 7.57 -24.57
C THR A 424 -39.18 8.11 -23.29
N PHE A 425 -38.59 7.79 -22.14
CA PHE A 425 -39.06 8.22 -20.82
C PHE A 425 -38.41 9.52 -20.33
N GLN A 426 -37.43 10.04 -21.09
CA GLN A 426 -36.66 11.24 -20.77
C GLN A 426 -36.04 11.22 -19.37
N SER A 427 -35.59 10.03 -18.94
CA SER A 427 -35.14 9.78 -17.56
C SER A 427 -33.95 8.84 -17.50
N LEU A 428 -33.08 9.03 -16.49
CA LEU A 428 -32.00 8.11 -16.20
C LEU A 428 -32.53 6.90 -15.43
N GLN A 429 -32.28 5.69 -15.94
CA GLN A 429 -32.67 4.43 -15.32
C GLN A 429 -31.69 4.03 -14.21
N LEU A 430 -31.61 4.81 -13.13
CA LEU A 430 -30.71 4.53 -12.00
C LEU A 430 -31.31 3.56 -10.99
N GLU A 431 -32.62 3.35 -11.02
CA GLU A 431 -33.31 2.50 -10.06
C GLU A 431 -32.82 1.05 -10.11
N ASP A 432 -32.78 0.47 -11.32
CA ASP A 432 -32.30 -0.87 -11.61
C ASP A 432 -30.82 -1.05 -11.21
N VAL A 433 -30.00 -0.05 -11.52
CA VAL A 433 -28.55 -0.04 -11.19
C VAL A 433 -28.36 -0.10 -9.68
N ALA A 434 -29.07 0.75 -8.94
CA ALA A 434 -28.99 0.74 -7.48
C ALA A 434 -29.53 -0.55 -6.87
N GLU A 435 -30.59 -1.13 -7.43
CA GLU A 435 -31.14 -2.40 -6.95
C GLU A 435 -30.18 -3.57 -7.16
N ASN A 436 -29.56 -3.66 -8.32
CA ASN A 436 -28.57 -4.70 -8.63
C ASN A 436 -27.35 -4.59 -7.71
N VAL A 437 -26.87 -3.37 -7.47
CA VAL A 437 -25.77 -3.13 -6.53
C VAL A 437 -26.18 -3.46 -5.10
N LEU A 438 -27.37 -3.03 -4.66
CA LEU A 438 -27.89 -3.33 -3.32
C LEU A 438 -27.97 -4.85 -3.09
N LYS A 439 -28.54 -5.61 -4.02
CA LYS A 439 -28.60 -7.09 -3.96
C LYS A 439 -27.22 -7.72 -3.84
N ARG A 440 -26.23 -7.23 -4.61
CA ARG A 440 -24.84 -7.73 -4.54
C ARG A 440 -24.17 -7.42 -3.21
N VAL A 441 -24.44 -6.25 -2.64
CA VAL A 441 -23.90 -5.83 -1.34
C VAL A 441 -24.52 -6.64 -0.22
N CYS A 442 -25.85 -6.75 -0.14
CA CYS A 442 -26.54 -7.53 0.88
C CYS A 442 -26.11 -9.00 0.85
N LYS A 443 -26.10 -9.63 -0.34
CA LYS A 443 -25.60 -11.00 -0.50
C LYS A 443 -24.15 -11.15 -0.04
N LYS A 444 -23.31 -10.14 -0.22
CA LYS A 444 -21.92 -10.19 0.24
C LYS A 444 -21.83 -10.07 1.76
N ILE A 445 -22.61 -9.19 2.39
CA ILE A 445 -22.68 -9.02 3.84
C ILE A 445 -23.14 -10.32 4.52
N GLU A 446 -24.10 -11.03 3.93
CA GLU A 446 -24.59 -12.32 4.45
C GLU A 446 -23.53 -13.43 4.45
N ASN A 447 -22.64 -13.42 3.46
CA ASN A 447 -21.69 -14.52 3.23
C ASN A 447 -20.27 -14.21 3.70
N ASP A 448 -19.87 -12.94 3.78
CA ASP A 448 -18.49 -12.50 4.01
C ASP A 448 -18.42 -11.14 4.72
N GLU A 449 -17.32 -10.91 5.44
CA GLU A 449 -17.05 -9.59 6.04
C GLU A 449 -16.55 -8.58 4.98
N ILE A 450 -17.26 -7.46 4.83
CA ILE A 450 -16.85 -6.37 3.94
C ILE A 450 -15.92 -5.39 4.68
N LYS A 451 -14.60 -5.53 4.45
CA LYS A 451 -13.56 -4.67 5.06
C LYS A 451 -13.72 -3.16 4.78
N SER A 452 -14.32 -2.79 3.65
CA SER A 452 -14.61 -1.39 3.29
C SER A 452 -15.88 -1.29 2.43
N PRO A 453 -17.03 -0.95 3.02
CA PRO A 453 -18.31 -0.83 2.31
C PRO A 453 -18.26 0.18 1.15
N THR A 454 -17.64 1.34 1.38
CA THR A 454 -17.47 2.42 0.39
C THR A 454 -16.74 1.96 -0.87
N LEU A 455 -15.61 1.26 -0.70
CA LEU A 455 -14.81 0.76 -1.82
C LEU A 455 -15.50 -0.40 -2.56
N TYR A 456 -16.20 -1.26 -1.82
CA TYR A 456 -16.93 -2.38 -2.40
C TYR A 456 -18.14 -1.90 -3.23
N ILE A 457 -18.91 -0.93 -2.71
CA ILE A 457 -20.02 -0.31 -3.43
C ILE A 457 -19.51 0.41 -4.68
N ALA A 458 -18.40 1.15 -4.59
CA ALA A 458 -17.84 1.81 -5.76
C ALA A 458 -17.38 0.82 -6.84
N SER A 459 -16.80 -0.31 -6.44
CA SER A 459 -16.46 -1.39 -7.37
C SER A 459 -17.71 -2.02 -7.97
N SER A 460 -18.76 -2.22 -7.17
CA SER A 460 -20.01 -2.80 -7.64
C SER A 460 -20.73 -1.89 -8.64
N LEU A 461 -20.72 -0.57 -8.40
CA LEU A 461 -21.20 0.44 -9.34
C LEU A 461 -20.37 0.47 -10.63
N TYR A 462 -19.05 0.28 -10.52
CA TYR A 462 -18.19 0.15 -11.69
C TYR A 462 -18.56 -1.06 -12.54
N ASP A 463 -18.67 -2.24 -11.91
CA ASP A 463 -19.02 -3.46 -12.61
C ASP A 463 -20.40 -3.34 -13.29
N GLU A 464 -21.33 -2.63 -12.66
CA GLU A 464 -22.67 -2.41 -13.21
C GLU A 464 -22.70 -1.41 -14.38
N LEU A 465 -21.96 -0.30 -14.30
CA LEU A 465 -22.07 0.80 -15.28
C LEU A 465 -20.97 0.81 -16.36
N LEU A 466 -19.80 0.24 -16.05
CA LEU A 466 -18.57 0.42 -16.83
C LEU A 466 -17.97 -0.88 -17.38
N SER A 467 -18.49 -2.06 -17.01
CA SER A 467 -18.11 -3.34 -17.64
C SER A 467 -18.82 -3.53 -18.99
N ASP A 468 -18.18 -4.27 -19.92
CA ASP A 468 -18.78 -4.59 -21.24
C ASP A 468 -20.07 -5.44 -21.13
N ASN A 469 -20.42 -5.95 -19.94
CA ASN A 469 -21.68 -6.66 -19.69
C ASN A 469 -22.90 -5.73 -19.74
N PHE A 470 -22.76 -4.45 -19.36
CA PHE A 470 -23.85 -3.47 -19.49
C PHE A 470 -24.17 -3.16 -20.96
N ARG A 471 -23.15 -3.17 -21.85
CA ARG A 471 -23.35 -3.02 -23.30
C ARG A 471 -24.20 -4.15 -23.88
N LEU A 472 -24.02 -5.38 -23.40
CA LEU A 472 -24.87 -6.51 -23.81
C LEU A 472 -26.29 -6.36 -23.28
N HIS A 473 -26.48 -6.08 -21.98
CA HIS A 473 -27.83 -5.99 -21.39
C HIS A 473 -28.65 -4.79 -21.90
N ALA A 474 -28.04 -3.61 -22.08
CA ALA A 474 -28.72 -2.43 -22.59
C ALA A 474 -29.08 -2.54 -24.08
N ASN A 475 -28.25 -3.23 -24.88
CA ASN A 475 -28.58 -3.54 -26.27
C ASN A 475 -29.69 -4.60 -26.37
N LEU A 476 -29.63 -5.66 -25.53
CA LEU A 476 -30.69 -6.67 -25.46
C LEU A 476 -32.05 -6.05 -25.07
N ARG A 477 -32.08 -5.04 -24.20
CA ARG A 477 -33.33 -4.36 -23.83
C ARG A 477 -33.90 -3.50 -24.96
N LYS A 478 -33.05 -2.82 -25.73
CA LYS A 478 -33.45 -2.07 -26.95
C LYS A 478 -33.93 -2.98 -28.07
N ASP A 479 -33.29 -4.13 -28.23
CA ASP A 479 -33.58 -5.05 -29.32
C ASP A 479 -34.77 -5.99 -29.00
N PHE A 480 -35.07 -6.25 -27.72
CA PHE A 480 -36.10 -7.20 -27.29
C PHE A 480 -37.21 -6.63 -26.37
N GLY A 481 -37.17 -5.36 -25.98
CA GLY A 481 -38.29 -4.68 -25.31
C GLY A 481 -38.78 -5.36 -24.02
N ILE A 482 -37.86 -5.74 -23.13
CA ILE A 482 -38.17 -6.30 -21.79
C ILE A 482 -38.05 -5.22 -20.72
#